data_AF-A0A3A5LYE7-F1
#
_entry.id   AF-A0A3A5LYE7-F1
#
_cell.length_a   1.000
_cell.length_b   1.000
_cell.length_c   1.000
_cell.angle_alpha   90.00
_cell.angle_beta   90.00
_cell.angle_gamma   90.00
#
_symmetry.space_group_name_H-M   'P 1'
#
loop_
_entity.id
_entity.type
_entity.pdbx_description
1 polymer ?
#
loop_
_entity_poly.entity_id
_entity_poly.type
_entity_poly.pdbx_seq_one_letter_code
_entity_poly.pdbx_strand_id
1 'polypeptide(L)'
;MFALHAPLIPIIAVMPVGGAPDTLRMYEQVAVGLINGGWPPERVVPGIVAIESFIYGSALDVSAPENIFDSGSLAGEFPTFTAAVVSSRPPGPDESRADTAFEGGLTAMISGLRDQIGVRE
;
A
#
# COMPACT_ATOMS: atom_id res chain seq x y z
N MET A 1 -8.26 -6.10 8.70
CA MET A 1 -8.63 -5.14 9.76
C MET A 1 -8.95 -3.76 9.17
N PHE A 2 -8.03 -3.09 8.47
CA PHE A 2 -8.33 -1.81 7.80
C PHE A 2 -9.44 -1.89 6.76
N ALA A 3 -9.48 -2.92 5.90
CA ALA A 3 -10.56 -3.09 4.93
C ALA A 3 -11.96 -3.23 5.58
N LEU A 4 -12.04 -3.78 6.79
CA LEU A 4 -13.30 -3.88 7.55
C LEU A 4 -13.71 -2.56 8.21
N HIS A 5 -12.78 -1.59 8.25
CA HIS A 5 -12.95 -0.29 8.89
C HIS A 5 -12.43 0.84 8.00
N ALA A 6 -12.59 0.70 6.68
CA ALA A 6 -12.10 1.68 5.70
C ALA A 6 -12.51 3.13 6.01
N PRO A 7 -13.72 3.43 6.55
CA PRO A 7 -14.10 4.78 6.94
C PRO A 7 -13.25 5.41 8.07
N LEU A 8 -12.51 4.61 8.84
CA LEU A 8 -11.62 5.10 9.91
C LEU A 8 -10.23 5.47 9.39
N ILE A 9 -9.84 5.03 8.19
CA ILE A 9 -8.50 5.28 7.62
C ILE A 9 -8.17 6.78 7.58
N PRO A 10 -9.05 7.69 7.09
CA PRO A 10 -8.73 9.12 7.06
C PRO A 10 -8.49 9.73 8.44
N ILE A 11 -9.11 9.17 9.48
CA ILE A 11 -8.95 9.62 10.87
C ILE A 11 -7.61 9.13 11.41
N ILE A 12 -7.32 7.84 11.27
CA ILE A 12 -6.09 7.22 11.75
C ILE A 12 -4.86 7.85 11.09
N ALA A 13 -4.92 8.11 9.79
CA ALA A 13 -3.80 8.63 9.01
C ALA A 13 -3.34 10.03 9.42
N VAL A 14 -4.16 10.80 10.14
CA VAL A 14 -3.86 12.20 10.51
C VAL A 14 -3.78 12.44 12.02
N MET A 15 -3.98 11.41 12.83
CA MET A 15 -3.95 11.54 14.29
C MET A 15 -2.51 11.59 14.83
N PRO A 16 -2.17 12.58 15.68
CA PRO A 16 -0.87 12.60 16.34
C PRO A 16 -0.70 11.41 17.29
N VAL A 17 0.46 10.76 17.24
CA VAL A 17 0.79 9.62 18.09
C VAL A 17 1.21 10.02 19.52
N GLY A 18 1.43 11.31 19.77
CA GLY A 18 2.02 11.86 21.00
C GLY A 18 1.26 11.62 22.32
N GLY A 19 0.09 10.97 22.28
CA GLY A 19 -0.68 10.57 23.45
C GLY A 19 -0.98 9.07 23.54
N ALA A 20 -0.40 8.26 22.65
CA ALA A 20 -0.71 6.83 22.52
C ALA A 20 0.52 5.96 22.84
N PRO A 21 0.72 5.57 24.13
CA PRO A 21 1.93 4.86 24.55
C PRO A 21 2.12 3.50 23.87
N ASP A 22 1.03 2.79 23.57
CA ASP A 22 1.11 1.51 22.87
C ASP A 22 1.49 1.67 21.40
N THR A 23 0.95 2.70 20.74
CA THR A 23 1.32 3.07 19.37
C THR A 23 2.80 3.48 19.28
N LEU A 24 3.27 4.30 20.24
CA LEU A 24 4.67 4.69 20.30
C LEU A 24 5.58 3.49 20.54
N ARG A 25 5.20 2.54 21.39
CA ARG A 25 5.97 1.30 21.59
C ARG A 25 6.07 0.47 20.31
N MET A 26 4.99 0.39 19.52
CA MET A 26 5.02 -0.27 18.22
C MET A 26 5.99 0.42 17.26
N TYR A 27 5.90 1.75 17.11
CA TYR A 27 6.82 2.48 16.22
C TYR A 27 8.27 2.37 16.66
N GLU A 28 8.54 2.35 17.97
CA GLU A 28 9.88 2.13 18.50
C GLU A 28 10.43 0.75 18.08
N GLN A 29 9.63 -0.32 18.16
CA GLN A 29 10.08 -1.65 17.71
C GLN A 29 10.38 -1.68 16.21
N VAL A 30 9.56 -1.03 15.39
CA VAL A 30 9.79 -0.91 13.94
C VAL A 30 11.08 -0.13 13.67
N ALA A 31 11.26 1.01 14.34
CA ALA A 31 12.45 1.84 14.18
C ALA A 31 13.72 1.09 14.57
N VAL A 32 13.73 0.41 15.73
CA VAL A 32 14.84 -0.43 16.17
C VAL A 32 15.15 -1.52 15.15
N GLY A 33 14.12 -2.17 14.59
CA GLY A 33 14.29 -3.20 13.55
C GLY A 33 14.97 -2.65 12.28
N LEU A 34 14.51 -1.50 11.78
CA LEU A 34 15.07 -0.86 10.58
C LEU A 34 16.51 -0.41 10.80
N ILE A 35 16.81 0.21 11.95
CA ILE A 35 18.18 0.62 12.32
C ILE A 35 19.12 -0.60 12.39
N ASN A 36 18.69 -1.68 13.04
CA ASN A 36 19.47 -2.93 13.11
C ASN A 36 19.65 -3.56 11.72
N GLY A 37 18.72 -3.32 10.79
CA GLY A 37 18.80 -3.68 9.38
C GLY A 37 19.71 -2.78 8.54
N GLY A 38 20.42 -1.81 9.16
CA GLY A 38 21.37 -0.93 8.49
C GLY A 38 20.75 0.32 7.86
N TRP A 39 19.49 0.64 8.17
CA TRP A 39 18.87 1.87 7.67
C TRP A 39 19.48 3.10 8.33
N PRO A 40 19.72 4.19 7.57
CA PRO A 40 20.11 5.45 8.15
C PRO A 40 18.92 6.08 8.92
N PRO A 41 19.13 6.67 10.12
CA PRO A 41 18.05 7.19 10.97
C PRO A 41 17.09 8.16 10.26
N GLU A 42 17.61 9.02 9.40
CA GLU A 42 16.85 10.00 8.63
C GLU A 42 15.88 9.36 7.61
N ARG A 43 16.03 8.07 7.29
CA ARG A 43 15.13 7.33 6.38
C ARG A 43 14.08 6.49 7.08
N VAL A 44 14.17 6.29 8.40
CA VAL A 44 13.26 5.41 9.16
C VAL A 44 11.81 5.88 9.07
N VAL A 45 11.53 7.12 9.51
CA VAL A 45 10.17 7.66 9.48
C VAL A 45 9.63 7.81 8.05
N PRO A 46 10.39 8.34 7.08
CA PRO A 46 9.94 8.35 5.68
C PRO A 46 9.57 6.96 5.13
N GLY A 47 10.33 5.92 5.48
CA GLY A 47 10.03 4.55 5.06
C GLY A 47 8.74 4.01 5.68
N ILE A 48 8.54 4.24 6.98
CA ILE A 48 7.29 3.89 7.69
C ILE A 48 6.10 4.57 7.01
N VAL A 49 6.17 5.88 6.79
CA VAL A 49 5.09 6.65 6.15
C VAL A 49 4.78 6.16 4.74
N ALA A 50 5.80 5.78 3.96
CA ALA A 50 5.61 5.24 2.62
C ALA A 50 4.82 3.92 2.63
N ILE A 51 5.19 2.99 3.52
CA ILE A 51 4.51 1.71 3.69
C ILE A 51 3.08 1.92 4.18
N GLU A 52 2.87 2.78 5.18
CA GLU A 52 1.54 3.07 5.71
C GLU A 52 0.62 3.72 4.67
N SER A 53 1.13 4.67 3.89
CA SER A 53 0.37 5.32 2.82
C SER A 53 -0.10 4.30 1.78
N PHE A 54 0.76 3.34 1.44
CA PHE A 54 0.40 2.23 0.56
C PHE A 54 -0.67 1.34 1.20
N ILE A 55 -0.47 0.89 2.44
CA ILE A 55 -1.45 0.04 3.17
C ILE A 55 -2.83 0.73 3.27
N TYR A 56 -2.85 2.02 3.61
CA TYR A 56 -4.10 2.78 3.72
C TYR A 56 -4.80 2.92 2.36
N GLY A 57 -4.05 3.23 1.29
CA GLY A 57 -4.59 3.29 -0.06
C GLY A 57 -5.17 1.94 -0.52
N SER A 58 -4.42 0.86 -0.32
CA SER A 58 -4.87 -0.49 -0.68
C SER A 58 -6.09 -0.95 0.12
N ALA A 59 -6.20 -0.57 1.40
CA ALA A 59 -7.37 -0.91 2.20
C ALA A 59 -8.66 -0.18 1.75
N LEU A 60 -8.54 1.02 1.16
CA LEU A 60 -9.67 1.69 0.50
C LEU A 60 -10.07 0.96 -0.80
N ASP A 61 -9.10 0.46 -1.56
CA ASP A 61 -9.30 -0.24 -2.83
C ASP A 61 -10.11 -1.54 -2.68
N VAL A 62 -9.99 -2.24 -1.55
CA VAL A 62 -10.80 -3.46 -1.26
C VAL A 62 -12.31 -3.19 -1.33
N SER A 63 -12.75 -1.96 -1.04
CA SER A 63 -14.16 -1.58 -1.09
C SER A 63 -14.60 -1.02 -2.45
N ALA A 64 -13.69 -0.91 -3.42
CA ALA A 64 -14.00 -0.37 -4.73
C ALA A 64 -14.87 -1.37 -5.54
N PRO A 65 -15.80 -0.88 -6.38
CA PRO A 65 -16.54 -1.73 -7.31
C PRO A 65 -15.60 -2.49 -8.25
N GLU A 66 -15.90 -3.77 -8.52
CA GLU A 66 -15.06 -4.60 -9.41
C GLU A 66 -14.89 -4.02 -10.82
N ASN A 67 -15.85 -3.20 -11.27
CA ASN A 67 -15.88 -2.56 -12.57
C ASN A 67 -15.36 -1.10 -12.55
N ILE A 68 -14.70 -0.64 -11.49
CA ILE A 68 -14.23 0.76 -11.37
C ILE A 68 -13.32 1.20 -12.52
N PHE A 69 -12.61 0.26 -13.15
CA PHE A 69 -11.73 0.51 -14.30
C PHE A 69 -12.38 0.21 -15.66
N ASP A 70 -13.67 -0.11 -15.72
CA ASP A 70 -14.37 -0.33 -16.98
C ASP A 70 -14.41 0.98 -17.81
N SER A 71 -13.94 0.91 -19.05
CA SER A 71 -13.92 2.04 -19.98
C SER A 71 -15.29 2.36 -20.59
N GLY A 72 -16.28 1.50 -20.41
CA GLY A 72 -17.67 1.72 -20.77
C GLY A 72 -17.84 2.15 -22.23
N SER A 73 -18.62 3.21 -22.47
CA SER A 73 -18.89 3.73 -23.82
C SER A 73 -17.65 4.30 -24.53
N LEU A 74 -16.56 4.56 -23.81
CA LEU A 74 -15.31 5.11 -24.35
C LEU A 74 -14.30 4.01 -24.71
N ALA A 75 -14.65 2.73 -24.58
CA ALA A 75 -13.74 1.61 -24.86
C ALA A 75 -13.08 1.68 -26.25
N GLY A 76 -13.79 2.20 -27.26
CA GLY A 76 -13.27 2.38 -28.62
C GLY A 76 -12.16 3.44 -28.73
N GLU A 77 -12.15 4.43 -27.84
CA GLU A 77 -11.16 5.51 -27.81
C GLU A 77 -9.92 5.14 -26.97
N PHE A 78 -10.07 4.21 -26.02
CA PHE A 78 -9.00 3.76 -25.11
C PHE A 78 -8.72 2.25 -25.23
N PRO A 79 -8.33 1.74 -26.42
CA PRO A 79 -8.22 0.31 -26.66
C PRO A 79 -7.13 -0.36 -25.80
N THR A 80 -6.00 0.31 -25.56
CA THR A 80 -4.90 -0.24 -24.75
C THR A 80 -5.29 -0.45 -23.30
N PHE A 81 -5.93 0.55 -22.68
CA PHE A 81 -6.36 0.46 -21.29
C PHE A 81 -7.51 -0.56 -21.15
N THR A 82 -8.45 -0.55 -22.09
CA THR A 82 -9.54 -1.55 -22.14
C THR A 82 -8.98 -2.97 -22.20
N ALA A 83 -8.00 -3.23 -23.06
CA ALA A 83 -7.34 -4.54 -23.15
C ALA A 83 -6.65 -4.93 -21.83
N ALA A 84 -5.97 -3.98 -21.17
CA ALA A 84 -5.31 -4.23 -19.89
C ALA A 84 -6.33 -4.61 -18.79
N VAL A 85 -7.46 -3.90 -18.69
CA VAL A 85 -8.54 -4.18 -17.72
C VAL A 85 -9.19 -5.54 -17.96
N VAL A 86 -9.31 -5.96 -19.22
CA VAL A 86 -9.81 -7.31 -19.56
C VAL A 86 -8.79 -8.36 -19.13
N SER A 87 -7.50 -8.14 -19.38
CA SER A 87 -6.44 -9.09 -19.00
C SER A 87 -6.19 -9.20 -17.50
N SER A 88 -6.53 -8.18 -16.71
CA SER A 88 -6.34 -8.15 -15.26
C SER A 88 -7.50 -8.76 -14.46
N ARG A 89 -8.44 -9.44 -15.14
CA ARG A 89 -9.52 -10.16 -14.46
C ARG A 89 -8.93 -11.37 -13.70
N PRO A 90 -9.28 -11.56 -12.43
CA PRO A 90 -8.82 -12.73 -11.67
C PRO A 90 -9.26 -14.03 -12.35
N PRO A 91 -8.44 -15.09 -12.29
CA PRO A 91 -8.74 -16.39 -12.89
C PRO A 91 -9.88 -17.15 -12.20
N GLY A 92 -10.28 -16.76 -10.99
CA GLY A 92 -11.33 -17.42 -10.22
C GLY A 92 -12.13 -16.49 -9.30
N PRO A 93 -13.28 -16.95 -8.80
CA PRO A 93 -14.20 -16.15 -7.97
C PRO A 93 -13.65 -15.84 -6.57
N ASP A 94 -12.64 -16.56 -6.11
CA ASP A 94 -12.04 -16.40 -4.78
C ASP A 94 -10.79 -15.48 -4.78
N GLU A 95 -10.34 -15.01 -5.96
CA GLU A 95 -9.17 -14.13 -6.08
C GLU A 95 -9.60 -12.67 -6.24
N SER A 96 -9.24 -11.84 -5.27
CA SER A 96 -9.51 -10.40 -5.29
C SER A 96 -8.44 -9.65 -6.10
N ARG A 97 -8.87 -8.75 -7.00
CA ARG A 97 -7.95 -7.81 -7.68
C ARG A 97 -7.19 -6.94 -6.69
N ALA A 98 -7.83 -6.52 -5.61
CA ALA A 98 -7.23 -5.69 -4.58
C ALA A 98 -6.11 -6.45 -3.83
N ASP A 99 -6.30 -7.75 -3.57
CA ASP A 99 -5.27 -8.58 -2.91
C ASP A 99 -4.06 -8.78 -3.83
N THR A 100 -4.30 -9.10 -5.11
CA THR A 100 -3.23 -9.23 -6.11
C THR A 100 -2.45 -7.91 -6.28
N ALA A 101 -3.16 -6.78 -6.33
CA ALA A 101 -2.54 -5.46 -6.42
C ALA A 101 -1.74 -5.10 -5.16
N PHE A 102 -2.27 -5.42 -3.98
CA PHE A 102 -1.59 -5.20 -2.70
C PHE A 102 -0.29 -6.01 -2.60
N GLU A 103 -0.34 -7.32 -2.85
CA GLU A 103 0.83 -8.21 -2.76
C GLU A 103 1.92 -7.83 -3.78
N GLY A 104 1.51 -7.54 -5.02
CA GLY A 104 2.41 -7.08 -6.07
C GLY A 104 3.07 -5.74 -5.72
N GLY A 105 2.28 -4.77 -5.23
CA GLY A 105 2.77 -3.45 -4.84
C GLY A 105 3.68 -3.50 -3.60
N LEU A 106 3.34 -4.31 -2.59
CA LEU A 106 4.15 -4.49 -1.40
C LEU A 106 5.51 -5.10 -1.74
N THR A 107 5.52 -6.13 -2.58
CA THR A 107 6.75 -6.77 -3.07
C THR A 107 7.65 -5.77 -3.80
N ALA A 108 7.07 -4.96 -4.69
CA ALA A 108 7.81 -3.93 -5.41
C ALA A 108 8.36 -2.85 -4.46
N MET A 109 7.56 -2.40 -3.49
CA MET A 109 7.97 -1.39 -2.51
C MET A 109 9.11 -1.88 -1.63
N ILE A 110 9.02 -3.09 -1.08
CA ILE A 110 10.09 -3.69 -0.26
C ILE A 110 11.39 -3.81 -1.07
N SER A 111 11.30 -4.22 -2.33
CA SER A 111 12.46 -4.32 -3.21
C SER A 111 13.10 -2.95 -3.44
N GLY A 112 12.32 -1.93 -3.77
CA GLY A 112 12.82 -0.57 -3.95
C GLY A 112 13.41 0.05 -2.68
N LEU A 113 12.82 -0.20 -1.51
CA LEU A 113 13.36 0.24 -0.23
C LEU A 113 14.69 -0.44 0.09
N ARG A 114 14.84 -1.73 -0.25
CA ARG A 114 16.11 -2.46 -0.11
C ARG A 114 17.21 -1.87 -1.01
N ASP A 115 16.87 -1.49 -2.23
CA ASP A 115 17.85 -0.89 -3.14
C ASP A 115 18.32 0.47 -2.62
N GLN A 116 17.40 1.28 -2.08
CA GLN A 116 17.73 2.60 -1.52
C GLN A 116 18.68 2.54 -0.31
N ILE A 117 18.67 1.46 0.48
CA ILE A 117 19.63 1.27 1.58
C ILE A 117 20.96 0.66 1.13
N GLY A 118 20.99 0.01 -0.04
CA GLY A 118 22.16 -0.64 -0.60
C GLY A 118 23.05 0.28 -1.44
N VAL A 119 22.51 1.39 -1.94
CA VAL A 119 23.28 2.42 -2.66
C VAL A 119 23.96 3.33 -1.65
N ARG A 120 25.23 3.03 -1.32
CA ARG A 120 26.16 4.02 -0.78
C ARG A 120 26.80 4.73 -1.98
N GLU A 121 26.50 6.01 -2.17
CA GLU A 121 27.31 6.92 -3.01
C GLU A 121 28.63 7.28 -2.31
#